data_AF-A0A1W9Q0D8-F1
#
_entry.id   AF-A0A1W9Q0D8-F1
#
_cell.length_a   1.000
_cell.length_b   1.000
_cell.length_c   1.000
_cell.angle_alpha   90.00
_cell.angle_beta   90.00
_cell.angle_gamma   90.00
#
_symmetry.space_group_name_H-M   'P 1'
#
loop_
_entity.id
_entity.type
_entity.pdbx_description
1 polymer ?
#
loop_
_entity_poly.entity_id
_entity_poly.type
_entity_poly.pdbx_seq_one_letter_code
_entity_poly.pdbx_strand_id
1 'polypeptide(L)'
;MTTITLITSFLWQKAAKYALRLLGWNLVAELPPVQKYLLIGAHHTSSWDFPLILLMMAALGLRLHWVGKDSLFRGPQGYLMRWIGGIPVERGARKNFV
;
A
#
# COMPACT_ATOMS: atom_id res chain seq x y z
N MET A 1 -15.94 12.35 -11.05
CA MET A 1 -14.52 11.92 -11.15
C MET A 1 -13.80 12.97 -11.98
N THR A 2 -13.10 13.92 -11.35
CA THR A 2 -12.67 15.18 -11.99
C THR A 2 -11.28 15.05 -12.61
N THR A 3 -11.03 15.81 -13.69
CA THR A 3 -9.77 15.85 -14.45
C THR A 3 -8.54 16.15 -13.59
N ILE A 4 -8.74 16.91 -12.50
CA ILE A 4 -7.72 17.24 -11.51
C ILE A 4 -7.18 15.99 -10.82
N THR A 5 -8.03 15.01 -10.51
CA THR A 5 -7.61 13.74 -9.87
C THR A 5 -6.76 12.90 -10.82
N LEU A 6 -6.99 12.97 -12.14
CA LEU A 6 -6.21 12.24 -13.13
C LEU A 6 -4.79 12.80 -13.23
N ILE A 7 -4.64 14.12 -13.32
CA ILE A 7 -3.32 14.77 -13.46
C ILE A 7 -2.48 14.56 -12.19
N THR A 8 -3.07 14.73 -11.01
CA THR A 8 -2.36 14.51 -9.74
C THR A 8 -1.95 13.05 -9.59
N SER A 9 -2.82 12.10 -9.97
CA SER A 9 -2.48 10.68 -9.96
C SER A 9 -1.33 10.33 -10.91
N PHE A 10 -1.23 11.02 -12.05
CA PHE A 10 -0.18 10.77 -13.04
C PHE A 10 1.19 11.29 -12.58
N LEU A 11 1.23 12.50 -12.03
CA LEU A 11 2.46 13.08 -11.46
C LEU A 11 2.94 12.26 -10.27
N TRP A 12 2.02 11.86 -9.39
CA TRP A 12 2.32 10.99 -8.25
C TRP A 12 2.91 9.65 -8.66
N GLN A 13 2.30 8.98 -9.65
CA GLN A 13 2.81 7.72 -10.20
C GLN A 13 4.22 7.88 -10.79
N LYS A 14 4.48 8.95 -11.55
CA LYS A 14 5.82 9.22 -12.10
C LYS A 14 6.85 9.44 -11.00
N ALA A 15 6.52 10.24 -9.99
CA ALA A 15 7.40 10.48 -8.85
C ALA A 15 7.73 9.17 -8.10
N ALA A 16 6.72 8.33 -7.85
CA ALA A 16 6.91 7.03 -7.21
C ALA A 16 7.77 6.08 -8.05
N LYS A 17 7.55 6.01 -9.37
CA LYS A 17 8.41 5.22 -10.28
C LYS A 17 9.86 5.72 -10.27
N TYR A 18 10.06 7.04 -10.22
CA TYR A 18 11.39 7.61 -10.14
C TYR A 18 12.08 7.28 -8.81
N ALA A 19 11.37 7.41 -7.69
CA ALA A 19 11.87 7.03 -6.37
C ALA A 19 12.27 5.53 -6.32
N LEU A 20 11.46 4.63 -6.87
CA LEU A 20 11.82 3.21 -6.97
C LEU A 20 13.11 3.00 -7.75
N ARG A 21 13.28 3.67 -8.90
CA ARG A 21 14.51 3.60 -9.69
C ARG A 21 15.73 4.10 -8.92
N LEU A 22 15.60 5.18 -8.15
CA LEU A 22 16.68 5.68 -7.30
C LEU A 22 17.05 4.70 -6.18
N LEU A 23 16.07 3.95 -5.67
CA LEU A 23 16.28 2.88 -4.70
C LEU A 23 16.83 1.59 -5.34
N GLY A 24 17.10 1.59 -6.65
CA GLY A 24 17.61 0.43 -7.39
C GLY A 24 16.54 -0.58 -7.82
N TRP A 25 15.26 -0.24 -7.70
CA TRP A 25 14.15 -1.12 -8.05
C TRP A 25 13.63 -0.86 -9.46
N ASN A 26 13.46 -1.95 -10.23
CA ASN A 26 12.73 -1.94 -11.49
C ASN A 26 11.37 -2.58 -11.27
N LEU A 27 10.31 -1.80 -11.46
CA LEU A 27 8.94 -2.23 -11.23
C LEU A 27 8.40 -2.93 -12.47
N VAL A 28 8.24 -4.25 -12.38
CA VAL A 28 7.54 -5.09 -13.36
C VAL A 28 6.24 -5.56 -12.71
N ALA A 29 5.10 -5.31 -13.37
CA ALA A 29 3.80 -5.70 -12.85
C ALA A 29 2.88 -6.15 -13.98
N GLU A 30 2.36 -7.36 -13.84
CA GLU A 30 1.24 -7.87 -14.62
C GLU A 30 0.01 -7.88 -13.73
N LEU A 31 -0.87 -6.90 -13.93
CA LEU A 31 -2.07 -6.78 -13.12
C LEU A 31 -3.16 -7.68 -13.71
N PRO A 32 -3.86 -8.47 -12.89
CA PRO A 32 -4.98 -9.26 -13.37
C PRO A 32 -6.07 -8.33 -13.92
N PRO A 33 -6.78 -8.70 -15.00
CA PRO A 33 -7.80 -7.86 -15.62
C PRO A 33 -9.12 -7.84 -14.82
N VAL A 34 -9.03 -7.78 -13.49
CA VAL A 34 -10.17 -7.77 -12.56
C VAL A 34 -10.13 -6.50 -11.72
N GLN A 35 -11.31 -5.95 -11.40
CA GLN A 35 -11.42 -4.68 -10.69
C GLN A 35 -11.00 -4.76 -9.21
N LYS A 36 -11.08 -5.95 -8.60
CA LYS A 36 -10.77 -6.19 -7.19
C LYS A 36 -10.08 -7.54 -7.06
N TYR A 37 -8.99 -7.58 -6.31
CA TYR A 37 -8.25 -8.80 -6.01
C TYR A 37 -7.51 -8.64 -4.67
N LEU A 38 -7.13 -9.76 -4.08
CA LEU A 38 -6.30 -9.81 -2.88
C LEU A 38 -4.86 -10.09 -3.29
N LEU A 39 -3.95 -9.20 -2.91
CA LEU A 39 -2.51 -9.39 -3.08
C LEU A 39 -1.93 -9.95 -1.78
N ILE A 40 -1.28 -11.12 -1.84
CA ILE A 40 -0.66 -11.76 -0.68
C ILE A 40 0.85 -11.60 -0.78
N GLY A 41 1.46 -10.90 0.19
CA GLY A 41 2.91 -10.86 0.37
C GLY A 41 3.34 -11.93 1.38
N ALA A 42 3.85 -13.07 0.90
CA ALA A 42 4.09 -14.25 1.74
C ALA A 42 5.46 -14.26 2.47
N HIS A 43 6.40 -13.40 2.08
CA HIS A 43 7.70 -13.31 2.74
C HIS A 43 8.00 -11.86 3.11
N HIS A 44 8.05 -11.57 4.40
CA HIS A 44 8.55 -10.30 4.91
C HIS A 44 10.00 -10.50 5.33
N THR A 45 10.91 -9.78 4.68
CA THR A 45 12.32 -9.71 5.06
C THR A 45 12.53 -8.70 6.18
N SER A 46 11.74 -7.61 6.21
CA SER A 46 11.85 -6.56 7.21
C SER A 46 10.62 -5.63 7.23
N SER A 47 10.51 -4.77 8.25
CA SER A 47 9.47 -3.73 8.26
C SER A 47 9.57 -2.74 7.09
N TRP A 48 10.73 -2.67 6.40
CA TRP A 48 10.93 -1.83 5.22
C TRP A 48 10.18 -2.32 3.98
N ASP A 49 9.74 -3.58 3.99
CA ASP A 49 8.87 -4.11 2.92
C ASP A 49 7.56 -3.31 2.84
N PHE A 50 7.07 -2.80 3.97
CA PHE A 50 5.82 -2.04 4.00
C PHE A 50 5.91 -0.68 3.28
N PRO A 51 6.86 0.23 3.60
CA PRO A 51 7.10 1.42 2.80
C PRO A 51 7.36 1.13 1.31
N LEU A 52 8.10 0.06 1.02
CA LEU A 52 8.39 -0.33 -0.36
C LEU A 52 7.11 -0.73 -1.11
N ILE A 53 6.25 -1.54 -0.50
CA ILE A 53 4.95 -1.93 -1.08
C ILE A 53 4.06 -0.70 -1.31
N LEU A 54 3.98 0.22 -0.36
CA LEU A 54 3.22 1.46 -0.54
C LEU A 54 3.73 2.26 -1.76
N LEU A 55 5.05 2.36 -1.91
CA LEU A 55 5.67 3.04 -3.03
C LEU A 55 5.41 2.33 -4.37
N MET A 56 5.45 1.00 -4.39
CA MET A 56 5.08 0.20 -5.56
C MET A 56 3.62 0.40 -5.95
N MET A 57 2.69 0.36 -5.00
CA MET A 57 1.27 0.57 -5.29
C MET A 57 1.00 2.00 -5.78
N ALA A 58 1.65 2.99 -5.18
CA ALA A 58 1.63 4.38 -5.66
C ALA A 58 2.14 4.51 -7.11
N ALA A 59 3.25 3.83 -7.43
CA ALA A 59 3.82 3.80 -8.78
C ALA A 59 2.89 3.11 -9.81
N LEU A 60 2.10 2.14 -9.38
CA LEU A 60 1.09 1.46 -10.20
C LEU A 60 -0.25 2.22 -10.26
N GLY A 61 -0.42 3.30 -9.48
CA GLY A 61 -1.68 4.02 -9.38
C GLY A 61 -2.78 3.22 -8.67
N LEU A 62 -2.41 2.18 -7.93
CA LEU A 62 -3.33 1.30 -7.23
C LEU A 62 -3.67 1.86 -5.85
N ARG A 63 -4.96 1.77 -5.49
CA ARG A 63 -5.41 2.06 -4.13
C ARG A 63 -5.26 0.79 -3.28
N LEU A 64 -4.31 0.79 -2.37
CA LEU A 64 -4.07 -0.33 -1.47
C LEU A 64 -4.87 -0.16 -0.17
N HIS A 65 -5.60 -1.21 0.19
CA HIS A 65 -6.00 -1.44 1.57
C HIS A 65 -5.16 -2.60 2.11
N TRP A 66 -4.63 -2.46 3.32
CA TRP A 66 -3.71 -3.44 3.90
C TRP A 66 -4.06 -3.70 5.35
N VAL A 67 -3.75 -4.90 5.82
CA VAL A 67 -4.07 -5.35 7.17
C VAL A 67 -2.81 -5.30 8.02
N GLY A 68 -2.90 -4.71 9.21
CA GLY A 68 -1.76 -4.55 10.12
C GLY A 68 -2.13 -4.80 11.57
N LYS A 69 -1.13 -5.07 12.41
CA LYS A 69 -1.32 -5.26 13.86
C LYS A 69 -1.89 -3.99 14.49
N ASP A 70 -2.92 -4.10 15.33
CA ASP A 70 -3.56 -2.97 16.05
C ASP A 70 -2.56 -2.01 16.73
N SER A 71 -1.44 -2.52 17.25
CA SER A 71 -0.42 -1.67 17.87
C SER A 71 0.18 -0.61 16.94
N LEU A 72 0.20 -0.84 15.61
CA LEU A 72 0.65 0.15 14.62
C LEU A 72 -0.32 1.32 14.49
N PHE A 73 -1.54 1.15 14.97
CA PHE A 73 -2.65 2.06 14.77
C PHE A 73 -2.94 2.94 16.00
N ARG A 74 -2.04 2.95 16.99
CA ARG A 74 -2.16 3.73 18.23
C ARG A 74 -1.40 5.05 18.13
N GLY A 75 -1.92 6.11 18.77
CA GLY A 75 -1.27 7.42 18.81
C GLY A 75 -1.27 8.16 17.45
N PRO A 76 -0.44 9.20 17.28
CA PRO A 76 -0.42 10.04 16.08
C PRO A 76 -0.17 9.28 14.78
N GLN A 77 0.76 8.32 14.81
CA GLN A 77 1.05 7.44 13.67
C GLN A 77 -0.17 6.62 13.23
N GLY A 78 -1.11 6.33 14.14
CA GLY A 78 -2.32 5.61 13.82
C GLY A 78 -3.25 6.35 12.86
N TYR A 79 -3.26 7.68 12.89
CA TYR A 79 -4.00 8.48 11.90
C TYR A 79 -3.38 8.33 10.52
N LEU A 80 -2.04 8.39 10.43
CA LEU A 80 -1.31 8.17 9.20
C LEU A 80 -1.59 6.78 8.62
N MET A 81 -1.51 5.73 9.45
CA MET A 81 -1.73 4.35 9.02
C MET A 81 -3.16 4.14 8.48
N ARG A 82 -4.18 4.80 9.04
CA ARG A 82 -5.56 4.76 8.53
C ARG A 82 -5.72 5.55 7.23
N TRP A 83 -5.09 6.72 7.16
CA TRP A 83 -5.15 7.57 5.97
C TRP A 83 -4.58 6.89 4.73
N ILE A 84 -3.52 6.09 4.89
CA ILE A 84 -2.92 5.27 3.83
C ILE A 84 -3.63 3.92 3.60
N GLY A 85 -4.86 3.75 4.11
CA GLY A 85 -5.71 2.57 3.85
C GLY A 85 -5.49 1.37 4.77
N GLY A 86 -4.80 1.56 5.90
CA GLY A 86 -4.52 0.49 6.86
C GLY A 86 -5.74 0.08 7.70
N ILE A 87 -5.89 -1.22 7.88
CA ILE A 87 -6.97 -1.87 8.63
C ILE A 87 -6.34 -2.55 9.86
N PRO A 88 -6.64 -2.10 11.10
CA PRO A 88 -6.11 -2.73 12.32
C PRO A 88 -6.74 -4.10 12.55
N VAL A 89 -5.90 -5.08 12.90
CA VAL A 89 -6.32 -6.41 13.34
C VAL A 89 -5.68 -6.75 14.68
N GLU A 90 -6.53 -7.21 15.60
CA GLU A 90 -6.17 -7.72 16.92
C GLU A 90 -5.78 -9.20 16.81
N ARG A 91 -4.48 -9.51 16.81
CA ARG A 91 -3.99 -10.90 16.88
C ARG A 91 -4.29 -11.45 18.30
N GLY A 92 -5.37 -12.20 18.45
CA GLY A 92 -5.74 -12.87 19.71
C GLY A 92 -7.19 -12.70 20.14
N ALA A 93 -7.91 -11.73 19.56
CA ALA A 93 -9.35 -11.71 19.71
C ALA A 93 -9.93 -12.83 18.83
N ARG A 94 -10.84 -13.67 19.35
CA ARG A 94 -11.69 -14.59 18.57
C ARG A 94 -12.70 -13.80 17.71
N LYS A 95 -12.23 -12.81 16.96
CA LYS A 95 -13.01 -12.08 15.97
C LYS A 95 -12.76 -12.80 14.65
N ASN A 96 -13.83 -13.07 13.90
CA ASN A 96 -13.83 -13.81 12.64
C ASN A 96 -13.08 -13.04 11.53
N PHE A 97 -11.77 -12.91 11.68
CA PHE A 97 -10.85 -12.46 10.64
C PHE A 97 -10.17 -13.73 10.12
N VAL A 98 -10.82 -14.36 9.15
CA VAL A 98 -10.29 -15.53 8.44
C VAL A 98 -9.37 -15.04 7.33
#